data_AF-A0A967JSZ9-F1
#
_entry.id   AF-A0A967JSZ9-F1
#
_cell.length_a   1.000
_cell.length_b   1.000
_cell.length_c   1.000
_cell.angle_alpha   90.00
_cell.angle_beta   90.00
_cell.angle_gamma   90.00
#
_symmetry.space_group_name_H-M   'P 1'
#
loop_
_entity.id
_entity.type
_entity.pdbx_description
1 polymer ?
#
loop_
_entity_poly.entity_id
_entity_poly.type
_entity_poly.pdbx_seq_one_letter_code
_entity_poly.pdbx_strand_id
1 'polypeptide(L)'
;LHYGARVRAFNISHEQVQYANERAEREGYADRVEFVEDDYRNASGECDAFVSVGMLEHVGSANYRTLGAVIDRCLAPAGRGLIHTIGRNA
;
A
#
# COMPACT_ATOMS: atom_id res chain seq x y z
N LEU A 1 11.27 10.77 -2.69
CA LEU A 1 9.87 11.30 -2.70
C LEU A 1 9.78 12.63 -3.45
N HIS A 2 9.55 12.62 -4.77
CA HIS A 2 9.51 13.83 -5.60
C HIS A 2 8.26 14.71 -5.42
N TYR A 3 7.23 14.22 -4.71
CA TYR A 3 5.91 14.84 -4.66
C TYR A 3 5.48 15.34 -3.28
N GLY A 4 6.40 15.51 -2.31
CA GLY A 4 6.00 16.05 -0.99
C GLY A 4 5.14 15.13 -0.09
N ALA A 5 4.69 13.98 -0.59
CA ALA A 5 3.84 13.04 0.15
C ALA A 5 4.51 12.43 1.41
N ARG A 6 3.68 12.06 2.39
CA ARG A 6 3.99 11.12 3.47
C ARG A 6 3.35 9.78 3.13
N VAL A 7 4.05 8.69 3.33
CA VAL A 7 3.64 7.36 2.87
C VAL A 7 3.62 6.39 4.04
N ARG A 8 2.55 5.62 4.15
CA ARG A 8 2.50 4.41 4.96
C ARG A 8 2.30 3.22 4.03
N ALA A 9 3.20 2.25 4.08
CA ALA A 9 3.20 1.08 3.20
C ALA A 9 3.14 -0.20 4.02
N PHE A 10 2.25 -1.11 3.66
CA PHE A 10 2.05 -2.39 4.34
C PHE A 10 2.70 -3.53 3.56
N ASN A 11 3.40 -4.42 4.27
CA ASN A 11 3.97 -5.62 3.70
C ASN A 11 4.06 -6.71 4.78
N ILE A 12 3.87 -7.97 4.40
CA ILE A 12 3.96 -9.13 5.31
C ILE A 12 5.37 -9.74 5.37
N SER A 13 6.28 -9.39 4.46
CA SER A 13 7.65 -9.89 4.47
C SER A 13 8.54 -9.01 5.34
N HIS A 14 9.04 -9.60 6.42
CA HIS A 14 10.02 -8.99 7.32
C HIS A 14 11.26 -8.49 6.56
N GLU A 15 11.81 -9.31 5.67
CA GLU A 15 13.03 -8.98 4.90
C GLU A 15 12.80 -7.78 3.98
N GLN A 16 11.63 -7.69 3.35
CA GLN A 16 11.29 -6.56 2.49
C GLN A 16 11.08 -5.27 3.30
N VAL A 17 10.44 -5.36 4.47
CA VAL A 17 10.26 -4.21 5.37
C VAL A 17 11.61 -3.72 5.90
N GLN A 18 12.47 -4.63 6.35
CA GLN A 18 13.82 -4.28 6.80
C GLN A 18 14.61 -3.59 5.68
N TYR A 19 14.68 -4.19 4.49
CA TYR A 19 15.38 -3.61 3.35
C TYR A 19 14.83 -2.22 2.97
N ALA A 20 13.50 -2.05 3.01
CA ALA A 20 12.85 -0.79 2.67
C ALA A 20 13.17 0.31 3.69
N ASN A 21 13.22 -0.03 4.98
CA ASN A 21 13.63 0.89 6.04
C ASN A 21 15.11 1.32 5.87
N GLU A 22 16.03 0.37 5.72
CA GLU A 22 17.46 0.67 5.49
C GLU A 22 17.67 1.54 4.24
N ARG A 23 16.88 1.30 3.20
CA ARG A 23 16.90 2.10 1.98
C ARG A 23 16.36 3.52 2.23
N ALA A 24 15.27 3.67 2.97
CA ALA A 24 14.72 4.97 3.29
C ALA A 24 15.66 5.80 4.16
N GLU A 25 16.38 5.18 5.10
CA GLU A 25 17.44 5.84 5.87
C GLU A 25 18.57 6.33 4.95
N ARG A 26 19.11 5.44 4.12
CA ARG A 26 20.21 5.77 3.19
C ARG A 26 19.85 6.88 2.20
N GLU A 27 18.59 6.94 1.76
CA GLU A 27 18.10 7.96 0.83
C GLU A 27 17.53 9.21 1.53
N GLY A 28 17.51 9.25 2.87
CA GLY A 28 17.06 10.42 3.65
C GLY A 28 15.54 10.65 3.65
N TYR A 29 14.75 9.58 3.60
CA TYR A 29 13.28 9.62 3.59
C TYR A 29 12.61 8.97 4.80
N ALA A 30 13.39 8.54 5.81
CA ALA A 30 12.88 7.83 6.98
C ALA A 30 11.85 8.63 7.80
N ASP A 31 11.85 9.97 7.71
CA ASP A 31 10.89 10.86 8.37
C ASP A 31 9.54 10.96 7.62
N ARG A 32 9.48 10.43 6.39
CA ARG A 32 8.33 10.59 5.48
C ARG A 32 7.71 9.28 5.02
N VAL A 33 8.41 8.17 5.17
CA VAL A 33 7.90 6.84 4.81
C VAL A 33 7.91 5.94 6.02
N GLU A 34 6.77 5.33 6.31
CA GLU A 34 6.60 4.31 7.33
C GLU A 34 6.31 2.98 6.65
N PHE A 35 7.17 1.98 6.86
CA PHE A 35 6.94 0.61 6.42
C PHE A 35 6.39 -0.20 7.60
N VAL A 36 5.17 -0.71 7.44
CA VAL A 36 4.45 -1.48 8.44
C VAL A 36 4.54 -2.95 8.07
N GLU A 37 5.15 -3.75 8.95
CA GLU A 37 5.14 -5.20 8.86
C GLU A 37 3.81 -5.75 9.40
N ASP A 38 2.78 -5.71 8.56
CA ASP A 38 1.44 -6.20 8.88
C ASP A 38 0.68 -6.50 7.58
N ASP A 39 -0.42 -7.22 7.72
CA ASP A 39 -1.34 -7.46 6.63
C ASP A 39 -2.09 -6.19 6.24
N TYR A 40 -2.17 -5.90 4.94
CA TYR A 40 -2.92 -4.75 4.42
C TYR A 40 -4.39 -4.72 4.89
N ARG A 41 -4.98 -5.88 5.22
CA ARG A 41 -6.34 -6.00 5.75
C ARG A 41 -6.52 -5.25 7.08
N ASN A 42 -5.43 -5.02 7.83
CA ASN A 42 -5.42 -4.26 9.07
C ASN A 42 -5.18 -2.75 8.86
N ALA A 43 -4.88 -2.31 7.63
CA ALA A 43 -4.67 -0.90 7.32
C ALA A 43 -5.89 -0.05 7.71
N SER A 44 -5.65 1.07 8.39
CA SER A 44 -6.68 1.97 8.90
C SER A 44 -6.17 3.41 8.95
N GLY A 45 -7.08 4.34 9.21
CA GLY A 45 -6.85 5.78 9.07
C GLY A 45 -7.15 6.25 7.65
N GLU A 46 -7.20 7.58 7.44
CA GLU A 46 -7.52 8.17 6.14
C GLU A 46 -6.27 8.58 5.37
N CYS A 47 -6.32 8.43 4.05
CA CYS A 47 -5.32 8.90 3.11
C CYS A 47 -5.97 9.61 1.91
N ASP A 48 -5.23 10.55 1.32
CA ASP A 48 -5.65 11.25 0.10
C ASP A 48 -5.45 10.40 -1.16
N ALA A 49 -4.56 9.41 -1.10
CA ALA A 49 -4.24 8.52 -2.20
C ALA A 49 -3.95 7.11 -1.72
N PHE A 50 -4.58 6.12 -2.36
CA PHE A 50 -4.34 4.70 -2.13
C PHE A 50 -3.72 4.07 -3.37
N VAL A 51 -2.63 3.35 -3.22
CA VAL A 51 -1.92 2.70 -4.33
C VAL A 51 -1.68 1.23 -3.99
N SER A 52 -2.07 0.34 -4.89
CA SER A 52 -1.75 -1.09 -4.84
C SER A 52 -1.16 -1.54 -6.16
N VAL A 53 0.03 -2.13 -6.13
CA VAL A 53 0.77 -2.53 -7.33
C VAL A 53 1.09 -4.02 -7.22
N GLY A 54 0.63 -4.80 -8.19
CA GLY A 54 0.93 -6.23 -8.31
C GLY A 54 0.33 -7.11 -7.19
N MET A 55 -0.54 -6.57 -6.35
CA MET A 55 -1.15 -7.32 -5.25
C MET A 55 -2.37 -8.12 -5.68
N LEU A 56 -3.17 -7.58 -6.61
CA LEU A 56 -4.50 -8.12 -6.91
C LEU A 56 -4.43 -9.55 -7.49
N GLU A 57 -3.36 -9.85 -8.22
CA GLU A 57 -3.01 -11.16 -8.76
C GLU A 57 -2.81 -12.22 -7.66
N HIS A 58 -2.30 -11.80 -6.50
CA HIS A 58 -2.05 -12.65 -5.34
C HIS A 58 -3.22 -12.66 -4.34
N VAL A 59 -4.03 -11.59 -4.32
CA VAL A 59 -5.26 -11.50 -3.52
C VAL A 59 -6.29 -12.52 -4.00
N GLY A 60 -6.41 -12.69 -5.33
CA GLY A 60 -7.38 -13.58 -5.96
C GLY A 60 -8.81 -13.03 -5.95
N SER A 61 -9.59 -13.41 -6.96
CA SER A 61 -10.93 -12.84 -7.22
C SER A 61 -11.91 -12.95 -6.06
N ALA A 62 -11.83 -14.01 -5.26
CA ALA A 62 -12.66 -14.22 -4.08
C ALA A 62 -12.48 -13.11 -3.02
N ASN A 63 -11.32 -12.46 -2.98
CA ASN A 63 -10.96 -11.48 -1.96
C ASN A 63 -11.00 -10.03 -2.47
N TYR A 64 -11.47 -9.78 -3.69
CA TYR A 64 -11.55 -8.43 -4.24
C TYR A 64 -12.44 -7.50 -3.40
N ARG A 65 -13.53 -8.04 -2.83
CA ARG A 65 -14.39 -7.27 -1.91
C ARG A 65 -13.64 -6.85 -0.65
N THR A 66 -12.78 -7.72 -0.12
CA THR A 66 -11.95 -7.41 1.06
C THR A 66 -10.99 -6.27 0.75
N LEU A 67 -10.29 -6.32 -0.39
CA LEU A 67 -9.45 -5.20 -0.81
C LEU A 67 -10.27 -3.92 -1.02
N GLY A 68 -11.42 -4.01 -1.67
CA GLY A 68 -12.34 -2.88 -1.84
C GLY A 68 -12.75 -2.24 -0.51
N ALA A 69 -13.07 -3.04 0.51
CA ALA A 69 -13.43 -2.56 1.84
C ALA A 69 -12.25 -1.90 2.57
N VAL A 70 -11.01 -2.37 2.35
CA VAL A 70 -9.81 -1.69 2.86
C VAL A 70 -9.65 -0.32 2.20
N ILE A 71 -9.82 -0.24 0.88
CA ILE A 71 -9.74 1.03 0.15
C ILE A 71 -10.81 2.00 0.65
N ASP A 72 -12.06 1.54 0.77
CA ASP A 72 -13.18 2.36 1.25
C ASP A 72 -12.95 2.90 2.67
N ARG A 73 -12.39 2.06 3.56
CA ARG A 73 -12.03 2.46 4.93
C ARG A 73 -10.88 3.46 4.96
N CYS A 74 -9.93 3.34 4.05
CA CYS A 74 -8.68 4.09 4.11
C CYS A 74 -8.69 5.36 3.26
N LEU A 75 -9.52 5.45 2.23
CA LEU A 75 -9.50 6.55 1.28
C LEU A 75 -10.47 7.65 1.71
N ALA A 76 -9.98 8.89 1.83
CA ALA A 76 -10.83 10.03 2.11
C ALA A 76 -11.90 10.22 1.00
N PRO A 77 -13.04 10.89 1.28
CA PRO A 77 -14.13 11.04 0.29
C PRO A 77 -13.74 11.66 -1.06
N ALA A 78 -12.71 12.52 -1.08
CA ALA A 78 -12.17 13.15 -2.29
C ALA A 78 -10.83 12.52 -2.75
N GLY A 79 -10.43 11.40 -2.13
CA GLY A 79 -9.19 10.72 -2.39
C GLY A 79 -9.19 9.97 -3.73
N ARG A 80 -8.00 9.53 -4.15
CA ARG A 80 -7.81 8.79 -5.40
C ARG A 80 -7.19 7.41 -5.15
N GLY A 81 -7.85 6.36 -5.65
CA GLY A 81 -7.32 5.00 -5.65
C GLY A 81 -6.69 4.63 -6.99
N LEU A 82 -5.53 3.97 -6.96
CA LEU A 82 -4.91 3.34 -8.12
C LEU A 82 -4.62 1.87 -7.81
N ILE A 83 -5.18 0.99 -8.63
CA ILE A 83 -4.90 -0.45 -8.61
C ILE A 83 -4.19 -0.80 -9.91
N HIS A 84 -2.94 -1.22 -9.80
CA HIS A 84 -2.15 -1.73 -10.91
C HIS A 84 -2.01 -3.24 -10.78
N THR A 85 -2.46 -3.98 -11.80
CA THR A 85 -2.52 -5.43 -11.80
C THR A 85 -2.42 -5.98 -13.22
N ILE A 86 -1.85 -7.17 -13.36
CA ILE A 86 -1.87 -7.98 -14.58
C ILE A 86 -3.26 -8.61 -14.73
N GLY A 87 -3.98 -8.18 -15.76
CA GLY A 87 -5.22 -8.83 -16.19
C GLY A 87 -4.94 -10.06 -17.07
N ARG A 88 -5.87 -11.01 -17.05
CA ARG A 88 -5.95 -12.09 -18.05
C ARG A 88 -7.32 -12.01 -18.72
N ASN A 89 -7.37 -12.28 -20.03
CA ASN A 89 -8.64 -12.48 -20.71
C ASN A 89 -9.26 -13.79 -20.22
N ALA A 90 -10.57 -13.78 -19.95
CA ALA A 90 -11.33 -14.98 -19.65
C ALA A 90 -11.57 -15.80 -20.93
#